data_AF-A0A8I1RCK3-F1
#
_entry.id   AF-A0A8I1RCK3-F1
#
_cell.length_a   1.000
_cell.length_b   1.000
_cell.length_c   1.000
_cell.angle_alpha   90.00
_cell.angle_beta   90.00
_cell.angle_gamma   90.00
#
_symmetry.space_group_name_H-M   'P 1'
#
loop_
_entity.id
_entity.type
_entity.pdbx_description
1 polymer ?
#
loop_
_entity_poly.entity_id
_entity_poly.type
_entity_poly.pdbx_seq_one_letter_code
_entity_poly.pdbx_strand_id
1 'polypeptide(L)'
;MEEVVVNVRTAPVDCWSCGAETSIVSSIELSRGETSAPCSISDFTAYPRLVEPVRTALRDKVEIGDLKMRHSKTLARSYVSNGCAHCDALFGQHFEIHARYGEIEAARFAASAADGWGALLDALLASDDGHLFHF
;
A
#
# COMPACT_ATOMS: atom_id res chain seq x y z
N MET A 1 17.16 18.99 -0.63
CA MET A 1 16.68 17.75 -1.29
C MET A 1 15.20 17.72 -1.04
N GLU A 2 14.38 17.56 -2.07
CA GLU A 2 12.93 17.55 -1.89
C GLU A 2 12.49 16.21 -1.31
N GLU A 3 11.64 16.23 -0.29
CA GLU A 3 11.20 15.05 0.44
C GLU A 3 9.70 14.82 0.23
N VAL A 4 9.32 13.55 0.11
CA VAL A 4 7.94 13.09 0.14
C VAL A 4 7.72 12.44 1.50
N VAL A 5 6.70 12.91 2.23
CA VAL A 5 6.26 12.27 3.46
C VAL A 5 5.30 11.16 3.10
N VAL A 6 5.63 9.93 3.53
CA VAL A 6 4.82 8.74 3.34
C VAL A 6 4.15 8.40 4.67
N ASN A 7 2.82 8.43 4.69
CA ASN A 7 2.02 7.96 5.82
C ASN A 7 1.32 6.66 5.44
N VAL A 8 1.54 5.61 6.22
CA VAL A 8 1.02 4.26 5.98
C VAL A 8 0.08 3.91 7.11
N ARG A 9 -1.17 3.59 6.76
CA ARG A 9 -2.16 3.08 7.69
C ARG A 9 -2.41 1.59 7.48
N THR A 10 -2.68 0.91 8.58
CA THR A 10 -3.02 -0.51 8.56
C THR A 10 -4.30 -0.75 9.32
N ALA A 11 -4.97 -1.85 9.00
CA ALA A 11 -6.14 -2.31 9.71
C ALA A 11 -6.16 -3.84 9.81
N PRO A 12 -6.71 -4.41 10.90
CA PRO A 12 -6.92 -5.84 11.02
C PRO A 12 -8.04 -6.31 10.09
N VAL A 13 -7.88 -7.50 9.53
CA VAL A 13 -8.88 -8.20 8.72
C VAL A 13 -8.83 -9.69 8.98
N ASP A 14 -9.98 -10.35 8.88
CA ASP A 14 -10.04 -11.81 8.89
C ASP A 14 -9.64 -12.37 7.52
N CYS A 15 -8.70 -13.31 7.51
CA CYS A 15 -8.28 -13.94 6.26
C CYS A 15 -9.37 -14.82 5.67
N TRP A 16 -9.81 -14.51 4.45
CA TRP A 16 -10.82 -15.30 3.72
C TRP A 16 -10.39 -16.75 3.43
N SER A 17 -9.08 -17.04 3.46
CA SER A 17 -8.56 -18.38 3.17
C SER A 17 -8.31 -19.23 4.41
N CYS A 18 -7.68 -18.67 5.45
CA CYS A 18 -7.31 -19.44 6.66
C CYS A 18 -8.11 -19.06 7.92
N GLY A 19 -8.90 -17.99 7.88
CA GLY A 19 -9.69 -17.50 9.00
C GLY A 19 -8.91 -16.79 10.11
N ALA A 20 -7.58 -16.73 10.03
CA ALA A 20 -6.77 -16.01 11.02
C ALA A 20 -6.84 -14.49 10.80
N GLU A 21 -6.83 -13.74 11.91
CA GLU A 21 -6.68 -12.27 11.89
C GLU A 21 -5.28 -11.91 11.38
N THR A 22 -5.20 -10.92 10.50
CA THR A 22 -3.96 -10.38 9.96
C THR A 22 -4.13 -8.88 9.74
N SER A 23 -3.07 -8.10 9.89
CA SER A 23 -3.12 -6.70 9.44
C SER A 23 -2.80 -6.60 7.95
N ILE A 24 -3.40 -5.63 7.28
CA ILE A 24 -3.09 -5.24 5.90
C ILE A 24 -2.83 -3.72 5.84
N VAL A 25 -2.07 -3.26 4.86
CA VAL A 25 -2.03 -1.82 4.53
C VAL A 25 -3.38 -1.44 3.93
N SER A 26 -4.10 -0.53 4.59
CA SER A 26 -5.43 -0.07 4.20
C SER A 26 -5.40 1.21 3.37
N SER A 27 -4.44 2.09 3.66
CA SER A 27 -4.24 3.34 2.93
C SER A 27 -2.79 3.83 3.05
N ILE A 28 -2.32 4.50 2.01
CA ILE A 28 -1.07 5.25 2.02
C ILE A 28 -1.40 6.68 1.57
N GLU A 29 -0.84 7.68 2.24
CA GLU A 29 -0.90 9.07 1.82
C GLU A 29 0.52 9.55 1.53
N LEU A 30 0.73 10.12 0.35
CA LEU A 30 1.98 10.76 -0.04
C LEU A 30 1.78 12.28 0.00
N SER A 31 2.70 13.02 0.61
CA SER A 31 2.63 14.49 0.62
C SER A 31 3.97 15.16 0.39
N ARG A 32 3.94 16.31 -0.29
CA ARG A 32 5.08 17.17 -0.59
C ARG A 32 4.62 18.63 -0.55
N GLY A 33 5.08 19.37 0.45
CA GLY A 33 4.57 20.72 0.72
C GLY A 33 3.07 20.70 1.04
N GLU A 34 2.29 21.52 0.33
CA GLU A 34 0.83 21.62 0.49
C GLU A 34 0.05 20.59 -0.34
N THR A 35 0.75 19.77 -1.14
CA THR A 35 0.13 18.79 -2.03
C THR A 35 0.17 17.40 -1.41
N SER A 36 -0.92 16.66 -1.52
CA SER A 36 -0.98 15.25 -1.14
C SER A 36 -1.84 14.43 -2.10
N ALA A 37 -1.58 13.12 -2.16
CA ALA A 37 -2.38 12.18 -2.91
C ALA A 37 -2.51 10.84 -2.16
N PRO A 38 -3.69 10.19 -2.23
CA PRO A 38 -3.84 8.83 -1.77
C PRO A 38 -3.06 7.89 -2.68
N CYS A 39 -2.57 6.79 -2.12
CA CYS A 39 -1.87 5.73 -2.82
C CYS A 39 -2.40 4.38 -2.30
N SER A 40 -2.76 3.50 -3.23
CA SER A 40 -3.08 2.10 -2.94
C SER A 40 -1.80 1.26 -2.99
N ILE A 41 -1.82 0.08 -2.38
CA ILE A 41 -0.70 -0.87 -2.50
C ILE A 41 -0.50 -1.30 -3.96
N SER A 42 -1.59 -1.42 -4.73
CA SER A 42 -1.53 -1.77 -6.15
C SER A 42 -0.83 -0.74 -7.02
N ASP A 43 -0.76 0.53 -6.61
CA ASP A 43 -0.05 1.57 -7.38
C ASP A 43 1.47 1.32 -7.42
N PHE A 44 2.01 0.61 -6.43
CA PHE A 44 3.40 0.13 -6.47
C PHE A 44 3.67 -0.91 -7.56
N THR A 45 2.66 -1.39 -8.29
CA THR A 45 2.87 -2.21 -9.49
C THR A 45 3.71 -1.49 -10.54
N ALA A 46 3.54 -0.17 -10.67
CA ALA A 46 4.36 0.66 -11.55
C ALA A 46 5.72 1.03 -10.92
N TYR A 47 5.83 0.97 -9.59
CA TYR A 47 7.02 1.36 -8.81
C TYR A 47 7.43 0.29 -7.79
N PRO A 48 7.73 -0.95 -8.20
CA PRO A 48 7.88 -2.09 -7.29
C PRO A 48 9.03 -1.95 -6.28
N ARG A 49 10.02 -1.10 -6.57
CA ARG A 49 11.14 -0.81 -5.66
C ARG A 49 10.70 -0.04 -4.40
N LEU A 50 9.58 0.69 -4.46
CA LEU A 50 9.07 1.50 -3.35
C LEU A 50 8.34 0.66 -2.28
N VAL A 51 8.10 -0.62 -2.57
CA VAL A 51 7.49 -1.56 -1.62
C VAL A 51 8.40 -1.83 -0.43
N GLU A 52 9.72 -1.98 -0.64
CA GLU A 52 10.62 -2.37 0.46
C GLU A 52 10.77 -1.30 1.54
N PRO A 53 10.85 0.02 1.23
CA PRO A 53 10.76 1.05 2.26
C PRO A 53 9.49 0.96 3.11
N VAL A 54 8.34 0.67 2.49
CA VAL A 54 7.07 0.47 3.22
C VAL A 54 7.14 -0.75 4.12
N ARG A 55 7.60 -1.90 3.60
CA ARG A 55 7.80 -3.12 4.41
C ARG A 55 8.75 -2.89 5.57
N THR A 56 9.85 -2.17 5.34
CA THR A 56 10.85 -1.83 6.35
C THR A 56 10.25 -0.95 7.45
N ALA A 57 9.44 0.05 7.07
CA ALA A 57 8.80 0.94 8.03
C ALA A 57 7.76 0.24 8.92
N LEU A 58 7.23 -0.91 8.49
CA LEU A 58 6.21 -1.70 9.19
C LEU A 58 6.76 -2.90 10.00
N ARG A 59 7.94 -3.42 9.64
CA ARG A 59 8.49 -4.72 10.07
C ARG A 59 8.39 -5.02 11.57
N ASP A 60 8.57 -4.02 12.43
CA ASP A 60 8.58 -4.18 13.90
C ASP A 60 7.39 -3.50 14.59
N LYS A 61 6.42 -3.01 13.81
CA LYS A 61 5.29 -2.21 14.32
C LYS A 61 3.96 -2.96 14.21
N VAL A 62 3.80 -3.74 13.16
CA VAL A 62 2.54 -4.40 12.82
C VAL A 62 2.84 -5.76 12.22
N GLU A 63 2.11 -6.79 12.66
CA GLU A 63 2.14 -8.11 12.03
C GLU A 63 1.37 -8.07 10.71
N ILE A 64 2.11 -7.79 9.65
CA ILE A 64 1.61 -7.75 8.26
C ILE A 64 2.24 -8.87 7.44
N GLY A 65 1.46 -9.47 6.55
CA GLY A 65 2.00 -10.40 5.57
C GLY A 65 2.78 -9.71 4.46
N ASP A 66 3.23 -10.49 3.50
CA ASP A 66 4.17 -10.00 2.50
C ASP A 66 3.49 -9.09 1.46
N LEU A 67 4.06 -7.89 1.27
CA LEU A 67 3.70 -6.97 0.19
C LEU A 67 4.52 -7.31 -1.06
N LYS A 68 3.90 -7.92 -2.06
CA LYS A 68 4.61 -8.36 -3.28
C LYS A 68 3.70 -8.47 -4.49
N MET A 69 4.30 -8.61 -5.67
CA MET A 69 3.60 -8.92 -6.90
C MET A 69 2.88 -10.27 -6.79
N ARG A 70 1.58 -10.28 -7.07
CA ARG A 70 0.74 -11.48 -7.11
C ARG A 70 -0.17 -11.45 -8.32
N HIS A 71 -0.46 -12.62 -8.87
CA HIS A 71 -1.44 -12.78 -9.94
C HIS A 71 -2.84 -13.02 -9.36
N SER A 72 -3.79 -12.14 -9.68
CA SER A 72 -5.21 -12.36 -9.37
C SER A 72 -5.89 -13.10 -10.52
N LYS A 73 -6.50 -14.25 -10.20
CA LYS A 73 -7.29 -15.02 -11.17
C LYS A 73 -8.52 -14.23 -11.64
N THR A 74 -9.19 -13.53 -10.73
CA THR A 74 -10.40 -12.76 -11.02
C THR A 74 -10.14 -11.61 -11.98
N LEU A 75 -8.99 -10.93 -11.81
CA LEU A 75 -8.62 -9.75 -12.61
C LEU A 75 -7.74 -10.10 -13.81
N ALA A 76 -7.33 -11.38 -13.93
CA ALA A 76 -6.43 -11.93 -14.93
C ALA A 76 -5.13 -11.11 -15.13
N ARG A 77 -4.60 -10.55 -14.05
CA ARG A 77 -3.42 -9.68 -14.07
C ARG A 77 -2.63 -9.75 -12.76
N SER A 78 -1.39 -9.28 -12.82
CA SER A 78 -0.50 -9.22 -11.67
C SER A 78 -0.34 -7.80 -11.14
N TYR A 79 -0.34 -7.65 -9.82
CA TYR A 79 -0.14 -6.38 -9.13
C TYR A 79 0.47 -6.59 -7.75
N VAL A 80 1.08 -5.54 -7.20
CA VAL A 80 1.52 -5.56 -5.81
C VAL A 80 0.29 -5.60 -4.92
N SER A 81 0.22 -6.54 -4.00
CA SER A 81 -0.92 -6.68 -3.10
C SER A 81 -0.49 -6.96 -1.67
N ASN A 82 -1.42 -6.76 -0.76
CA ASN A 82 -1.36 -7.28 0.60
C ASN A 82 -1.38 -8.82 0.60
N GLY A 83 -0.75 -9.41 1.63
CA GLY A 83 -0.74 -10.84 1.91
C GLY A 83 -1.11 -11.11 3.37
N CYS A 84 -1.70 -12.27 3.65
CA CYS A 84 -1.93 -12.73 5.02
C CYS A 84 -0.61 -13.07 5.71
N ALA A 85 -0.40 -12.61 6.95
CA ALA A 85 0.78 -12.95 7.75
C ALA A 85 0.93 -14.48 7.99
N HIS A 86 -0.19 -15.22 7.99
CA HIS A 86 -0.22 -16.64 8.35
C HIS A 86 -0.13 -17.59 7.15
N CYS A 87 -0.83 -17.28 6.05
CA CYS A 87 -0.94 -18.17 4.88
C CYS A 87 -0.60 -17.51 3.54
N ASP A 88 -0.21 -16.22 3.57
CA ASP A 88 0.17 -15.45 2.38
C ASP A 88 -0.96 -15.30 1.34
N ALA A 89 -2.22 -15.55 1.72
CA ALA A 89 -3.38 -15.32 0.87
C ALA A 89 -3.48 -13.85 0.46
N LEU A 90 -3.86 -13.63 -0.80
CA LEU A 90 -3.95 -12.30 -1.42
C LEU A 90 -5.12 -11.50 -0.82
N PHE A 91 -4.86 -10.25 -0.48
CA PHE A 91 -5.90 -9.24 -0.27
C PHE A 91 -5.79 -8.15 -1.34
N GLY A 92 -6.85 -8.00 -2.14
CA GLY A 92 -6.97 -6.94 -3.15
C GLY A 92 -7.65 -5.69 -2.60
N GLN A 93 -7.79 -4.65 -3.43
CA GLN A 93 -8.30 -3.33 -3.05
C GLN A 93 -9.68 -3.35 -2.37
N HIS A 94 -10.53 -4.33 -2.69
CA HIS A 94 -11.82 -4.49 -2.01
C HIS A 94 -11.66 -4.60 -0.48
N PHE A 95 -10.66 -5.34 -0.01
CA PHE A 95 -10.40 -5.50 1.42
C PHE A 95 -9.85 -4.21 2.04
N GLU A 96 -9.00 -3.48 1.31
CA GLU A 96 -8.43 -2.21 1.75
C GLU A 96 -9.54 -1.18 2.05
N ILE A 97 -10.55 -1.09 1.17
CA ILE A 97 -11.69 -0.17 1.36
C ILE A 97 -12.49 -0.51 2.62
N HIS A 98 -12.79 -1.80 2.84
CA HIS A 98 -13.55 -2.23 4.03
C HIS A 98 -12.78 -2.04 5.32
N ALA A 99 -11.45 -2.17 5.27
CA ALA A 99 -10.61 -2.05 6.45
C ALA A 99 -10.47 -0.60 6.96
N ARG A 100 -10.87 0.41 6.17
CA ARG A 100 -10.77 1.85 6.53
C ARG A 100 -11.52 2.23 7.81
N TYR A 101 -12.55 1.48 8.21
CA TYR A 101 -13.28 1.77 9.45
C TYR A 101 -12.46 1.51 10.73
N GLY A 102 -11.40 0.72 10.65
CA GLY A 102 -10.54 0.36 11.79
C GLY A 102 -9.07 0.71 11.58
N GLU A 103 -8.75 1.62 10.65
CA GLU A 103 -7.36 1.91 10.33
C GLU A 103 -6.65 2.76 11.40
N ILE A 104 -5.38 2.43 11.63
CA ILE A 104 -4.48 3.18 12.50
C ILE A 104 -3.26 3.63 11.71
N GLU A 105 -2.67 4.77 12.08
CA GLU A 105 -1.36 5.17 11.57
C GLU A 105 -0.30 4.20 12.09
N ALA A 106 0.27 3.39 11.19
CA ALA A 106 1.25 2.37 11.53
C ALA A 106 2.68 2.87 11.29
N ALA A 107 2.89 3.67 10.25
CA ALA A 107 4.20 4.23 9.96
C ALA A 107 4.09 5.59 9.27
N ARG A 108 5.05 6.46 9.60
CA ARG A 108 5.28 7.72 8.92
C ARG A 108 6.77 7.90 8.72
N PHE A 109 7.20 8.19 7.49
CA PHE A 109 8.60 8.42 7.17
C PHE A 109 8.78 9.45 6.05
N ALA A 110 9.92 10.12 6.03
CA ALA A 110 10.33 10.97 4.92
C ALA A 110 11.16 10.13 3.94
N ALA A 111 10.92 10.32 2.65
CA ALA A 111 11.65 9.66 1.58
C ALA A 111 12.10 10.67 0.54
N SER A 112 13.25 10.40 -0.10
CA SER A 112 13.78 11.26 -1.16
C SER A 112 12.85 11.25 -2.36
N ALA A 113 12.47 12.43 -2.85
CA ALA A 113 11.69 12.54 -4.09
C ALA A 113 12.43 11.91 -5.30
N ALA A 114 13.77 11.91 -5.29
CA ALA A 114 14.59 11.37 -6.36
C ALA A 114 14.58 9.83 -6.44
N ASP A 115 14.18 9.13 -5.37
CA ASP A 115 14.18 7.66 -5.32
C ASP A 115 12.92 7.05 -5.96
N GLY A 116 12.12 7.85 -6.68
CA GLY A 116 10.89 7.45 -7.34
C GLY A 116 9.62 7.89 -6.61
N TRP A 117 9.71 8.33 -5.35
CA TRP A 117 8.57 8.84 -4.59
C TRP A 117 7.98 10.12 -5.17
N GLY A 118 8.81 11.01 -5.70
CA GLY A 118 8.35 12.22 -6.38
C GLY A 118 7.57 11.88 -7.64
N ALA A 119 8.12 10.98 -8.46
CA ALA A 119 7.45 10.53 -9.70
C ALA A 119 6.13 9.80 -9.43
N LEU A 120 6.06 8.98 -8.37
CA LEU A 120 4.81 8.33 -7.96
C LEU A 120 3.77 9.37 -7.52
N LEU A 121 4.14 10.33 -6.67
CA LEU A 121 3.24 11.39 -6.23
C LEU A 121 2.73 12.23 -7.42
N ASP A 122 3.63 12.64 -8.32
CA ASP A 122 3.26 13.41 -9.50
C ASP A 122 2.30 12.64 -10.42
N ALA A 123 2.52 11.33 -10.58
CA ALA A 123 1.63 10.47 -11.37
C ALA A 123 0.24 10.32 -10.72
N LEU A 124 0.18 10.14 -9.39
CA LEU A 124 -1.09 10.06 -8.65
C LEU A 124 -1.88 11.36 -8.74
N LEU A 125 -1.21 12.51 -8.60
CA LEU A 125 -1.84 13.83 -8.73
C LEU A 125 -2.37 14.11 -10.15
N ALA A 126 -1.73 13.53 -11.16
CA ALA A 126 -2.16 13.64 -12.55
C ALA A 126 -3.23 12.62 -12.94
N SER A 127 -3.55 11.64 -12.09
CA SER A 127 -4.58 10.64 -12.34
C SER A 127 -5.98 11.17 -12.01
N ASP A 128 -6.95 10.87 -12.87
CA ASP A 128 -8.32 11.38 -12.71
C ASP A 128 -9.05 10.76 -11.51
N ASP A 129 -8.69 9.53 -11.10
CA ASP A 129 -9.31 8.80 -10.00
C ASP A 129 -8.39 8.64 -8.76
N GLY A 130 -7.19 9.22 -8.79
CA GLY A 130 -6.22 9.12 -7.70
C GLY A 130 -5.49 7.79 -7.62
N HIS A 131 -5.56 6.94 -8.65
CA HIS A 131 -4.91 5.64 -8.70
C HIS A 131 -4.19 5.40 -10.04
N LEU A 132 -3.08 4.69 -9.98
CA LEU A 132 -2.33 4.25 -11.16
C LEU A 132 -2.72 2.83 -11.58
N PHE A 133 -3.31 2.06 -10.67
CA PHE A 133 -3.79 0.72 -10.93
C PHE A 133 -5.33 0.66 -10.91
N HIS A 134 -5.93 0.57 -12.09
CA HIS A 134 -7.37 0.40 -12.23
C HIS A 134 -7.76 -1.08 -12.21
N PHE A 135 -8.79 -1.43 -11.45
CA PHE A 135 -9.31 -2.79 -11.32
C PHE A 135 -10.32 -3.11 -12.42
#